data_AF-A0A1Y3AQY5-F1
#
_entry.id   AF-A0A1Y3AQY5-F1
#
_cell.length_a   1.000
_cell.length_b   1.000
_cell.length_c   1.000
_cell.angle_alpha   90.00
_cell.angle_beta   90.00
_cell.angle_gamma   90.00
#
_symmetry.space_group_name_H-M   'P 1'
#
loop_
_entity.id
_entity.type
_entity.pdbx_description
1 polymer ?
#
loop_
_entity_poly.entity_id
_entity_poly.type
_entity_poly.pdbx_seq_one_letter_code
_entity_poly.pdbx_strand_id
1 'polypeptide(L)'
;MYISICLILCVLSSAFLFWTIRNGEKVRERIRLDTTKLIKRNYGTGNTNATEMLVDRIQRYFTCCGIMGPEDWITSNYNNQTMDENSNMMMMNNLAFAGDQRVYRIPKSCCQDYEESCPFRLENIRGRDIQNLKDIRGLNNDGCMNKFEDFIRHKQLFIIIAGVILVGVQVLALIFSFCLFCAISRQDDK
;
A
#
# COMPACT_ATOMS: atom_id res chain seq x y z
N MET A 1 23.51 18.63 -23.64
CA MET A 1 23.16 17.44 -22.82
C MET A 1 22.23 17.79 -21.65
N TYR A 2 22.61 18.68 -20.74
CA TYR A 2 21.77 19.05 -19.58
C TYR A 2 20.38 19.61 -19.96
N ILE A 3 20.33 20.58 -20.89
CA ILE A 3 19.06 21.17 -21.38
C ILE A 3 18.13 20.09 -21.96
N SER A 4 18.67 19.17 -22.77
CA SER A 4 17.91 18.07 -23.37
C SER A 4 17.30 17.14 -22.31
N ILE A 5 18.05 16.81 -21.26
CA ILE A 5 17.56 15.98 -20.14
C ILE A 5 16.44 16.72 -19.39
N CYS A 6 16.64 18.00 -19.08
CA CYS A 6 15.64 18.81 -18.38
C CYS A 6 14.34 18.95 -19.19
N LEU A 7 14.42 19.10 -20.51
CA LEU A 7 13.24 19.13 -21.39
C LEU A 7 12.48 17.80 -21.38
N ILE A 8 13.19 16.67 -21.47
CA ILE A 8 12.56 15.34 -21.40
C ILE A 8 11.86 15.14 -20.05
N LEU A 9 12.51 15.53 -18.94
CA LEU A 9 11.91 15.43 -17.60
C LEU A 9 10.68 16.34 -17.43
N CYS A 10 10.68 17.54 -18.01
CA CYS A 10 9.51 18.42 -18.01
C CYS A 10 8.31 17.79 -18.75
N VAL A 11 8.56 17.20 -19.93
CA VAL A 11 7.50 16.57 -20.72
C VAL A 11 6.94 15.34 -19.98
N LEU A 12 7.80 14.50 -19.43
CA LEU A 12 7.38 13.30 -18.69
C LEU A 12 6.60 13.66 -17.41
N SER A 13 7.08 14.63 -16.63
CA SER A 13 6.42 15.02 -15.37
C SER A 13 5.06 15.66 -15.60
N SER A 14 4.93 16.54 -16.59
CA SER A 14 3.65 17.17 -16.96
C SER A 14 2.64 16.16 -17.53
N ALA A 15 3.09 15.25 -18.42
CA ALA A 15 2.24 14.19 -18.95
C ALA A 15 1.76 13.25 -17.83
N PHE A 16 2.64 12.87 -16.89
CA PHE A 16 2.28 12.03 -15.75
C PHE A 16 1.29 12.72 -14.80
N LEU A 17 1.52 13.99 -14.48
CA LEU A 17 0.62 14.79 -13.64
C LEU A 17 -0.77 14.88 -14.28
N PHE A 18 -0.83 15.20 -15.57
CA PHE A 18 -2.08 15.27 -16.32
C PHE A 18 -2.80 13.92 -16.37
N TRP A 19 -2.07 12.84 -16.68
CA TRP A 19 -2.63 11.49 -16.76
C TRP A 19 -3.20 11.02 -15.42
N THR A 20 -2.49 11.27 -14.32
CA THR A 20 -2.90 10.88 -12.96
C THR A 20 -4.18 11.60 -12.54
N ILE A 21 -4.29 12.90 -12.81
CA ILE A 21 -5.51 13.66 -12.51
C ILE A 21 -6.70 13.13 -13.31
N ARG A 22 -6.48 12.75 -14.58
CA ARG A 22 -7.54 12.23 -15.46
C ARG A 22 -7.93 10.78 -15.18
N ASN A 23 -7.00 9.93 -14.76
CA ASN A 23 -7.20 8.48 -14.62
C ASN A 23 -7.04 8.00 -13.17
N GLY A 24 -7.44 8.81 -12.19
CA GLY A 24 -7.29 8.49 -10.77
C GLY A 24 -7.91 7.14 -10.38
N GLU A 25 -9.03 6.76 -11.00
CA GLU A 25 -9.67 5.45 -10.75
C GLU A 25 -8.80 4.26 -11.23
N LYS A 26 -8.14 4.36 -12.38
CA LYS A 26 -7.23 3.30 -12.87
C LYS A 26 -6.00 3.17 -11.99
N VAL A 27 -5.49 4.29 -11.47
CA VAL A 27 -4.38 4.29 -10.50
C VAL A 27 -4.81 3.56 -9.24
N ARG A 28 -6.00 3.88 -8.72
CA ARG A 28 -6.60 3.20 -7.55
C ARG A 28 -6.74 1.70 -7.76
N GLU A 29 -7.25 1.27 -8.92
CA GLU A 29 -7.41 -0.15 -9.24
C GLU A 29 -6.07 -0.88 -9.28
N ARG A 30 -5.05 -0.30 -9.92
CA ARG A 30 -3.70 -0.88 -9.96
C ARG A 30 -3.11 -1.05 -8.57
N ILE A 31 -3.20 -0.01 -7.75
CA ILE A 31 -2.72 -0.05 -6.35
C ILE A 31 -3.43 -1.17 -5.60
N ARG A 32 -4.76 -1.26 -5.72
CA ARG A 32 -5.55 -2.33 -5.10
C ARG A 32 -5.07 -3.71 -5.54
N LEU A 33 -4.82 -3.94 -6.83
CA LEU A 33 -4.36 -5.23 -7.34
C LEU A 33 -2.98 -5.59 -6.80
N ASP A 34 -2.05 -4.65 -6.79
CA ASP A 34 -0.69 -4.86 -6.30
C ASP A 34 -0.69 -5.13 -4.79
N THR A 35 -1.43 -4.33 -4.00
CA THR A 35 -1.61 -4.58 -2.56
C THR A 35 -2.30 -5.92 -2.30
N THR A 36 -3.27 -6.29 -3.12
CA THR A 36 -3.94 -7.61 -3.04
C THR A 36 -2.93 -8.73 -3.22
N LYS A 37 -2.05 -8.63 -4.21
CA LYS A 37 -1.00 -9.62 -4.44
C LYS A 37 -0.04 -9.71 -3.26
N LEU A 38 0.37 -8.56 -2.70
CA LEU A 38 1.27 -8.52 -1.54
C LEU A 38 0.65 -9.21 -0.33
N ILE A 39 -0.57 -8.83 0.05
CA ILE A 39 -1.27 -9.39 1.23
C ILE A 39 -1.67 -10.85 1.01
N LYS A 40 -2.30 -11.17 -0.12
CA LYS A 40 -2.85 -12.53 -0.32
C LYS A 40 -1.80 -13.57 -0.67
N ARG A 41 -0.70 -13.20 -1.33
CA ARG A 41 0.26 -14.19 -1.85
C ARG A 41 1.64 -14.14 -1.23
N ASN A 42 2.13 -12.95 -0.85
CA ASN A 42 3.54 -12.76 -0.52
C ASN A 42 3.79 -12.55 0.97
N TYR A 43 2.80 -12.06 1.72
CA TYR A 43 2.93 -11.88 3.15
C TYR A 43 3.01 -13.24 3.87
N GLY A 44 4.03 -13.43 4.72
CA GLY A 44 4.25 -14.67 5.47
C GLY A 44 4.91 -15.80 4.70
N THR A 45 5.17 -15.66 3.39
CA THR A 45 5.67 -16.79 2.58
C THR A 45 7.16 -17.12 2.73
N GLY A 46 7.83 -16.54 3.74
CA GLY A 46 9.25 -16.77 4.02
C GLY A 46 10.23 -16.30 2.93
N ASN A 47 9.70 -15.82 1.79
CA ASN A 47 10.50 -15.48 0.61
C ASN A 47 11.10 -14.06 0.70
N THR A 48 10.45 -13.12 1.41
CA THR A 48 10.95 -11.74 1.55
C THR A 48 10.50 -11.05 2.85
N ASN A 49 11.42 -10.79 3.79
CA ASN A 49 11.15 -9.98 4.99
C ASN A 49 10.69 -8.54 4.66
N ALA A 50 11.09 -8.02 3.48
CA ALA A 50 10.73 -6.68 3.04
C ALA A 50 9.22 -6.51 2.79
N THR A 51 8.55 -7.55 2.29
CA THR A 51 7.09 -7.49 2.03
C THR A 51 6.31 -7.40 3.34
N GLU A 52 6.69 -8.21 4.33
CA GLU A 52 6.07 -8.20 5.65
C GLU A 52 6.25 -6.85 6.33
N MET A 53 7.49 -6.36 6.36
CA MET A 53 7.82 -5.05 6.93
C MET A 53 7.06 -3.90 6.25
N LEU A 54 6.91 -3.95 4.92
CA LEU A 54 6.16 -2.93 4.17
C LEU A 54 4.68 -2.96 4.54
N VAL A 55 4.04 -4.14 4.51
CA VAL A 55 2.62 -4.29 4.85
C VAL A 55 2.38 -3.88 6.30
N ASP A 56 3.22 -4.30 7.23
CA ASP A 56 3.12 -3.97 8.64
C ASP A 56 3.22 -2.45 8.89
N ARG A 57 4.16 -1.79 8.20
CA ARG A 57 4.32 -0.34 8.28
C ARG A 57 3.11 0.40 7.74
N ILE A 58 2.55 -0.05 6.62
CA ILE A 58 1.34 0.55 6.04
C ILE A 58 0.18 0.44 7.03
N GLN A 59 -0.03 -0.74 7.60
CA GLN A 59 -1.12 -1.01 8.55
C GLN A 59 -1.02 -0.16 9.81
N ARG A 60 0.17 -0.04 10.39
CA ARG A 60 0.41 0.85 11.53
C ARG A 60 0.26 2.33 11.17
N TYR A 61 0.87 2.77 10.06
CA TYR A 61 0.88 4.18 9.67
C TYR A 61 -0.52 4.70 9.34
N PHE A 62 -1.32 3.93 8.60
CA PHE A 62 -2.67 4.31 8.23
C PHE A 62 -3.73 3.85 9.23
N THR A 63 -3.33 3.16 10.31
CA THR A 63 -4.26 2.56 11.30
C THR A 63 -5.36 1.77 10.62
N CYS A 64 -4.95 0.79 9.81
CA CYS A 64 -5.82 0.00 8.94
C CYS A 64 -5.45 -1.47 8.99
N CYS A 65 -6.33 -2.35 8.50
CA CYS A 65 -6.06 -3.77 8.37
C CYS A 65 -6.56 -4.33 7.04
N GLY A 66 -5.77 -5.20 6.43
CA GLY A 66 -6.08 -5.78 5.13
C GLY A 66 -6.19 -4.74 4.01
N ILE A 67 -6.97 -5.04 2.98
CA ILE A 67 -7.18 -4.16 1.82
C ILE A 67 -8.49 -3.41 2.00
N MET A 68 -9.58 -4.16 2.17
CA MET A 68 -10.92 -3.67 2.50
C MET A 68 -11.24 -3.81 3.97
N GLY A 69 -10.62 -4.78 4.64
CA GLY A 69 -10.78 -5.02 6.05
C GLY A 69 -9.96 -6.21 6.54
N PRO A 70 -10.00 -6.47 7.86
CA PRO A 70 -9.26 -7.57 8.48
C PRO A 70 -9.61 -8.96 7.93
N GLU A 71 -10.79 -9.14 7.34
CA GLU A 71 -11.24 -10.38 6.71
C GLU A 71 -10.40 -10.81 5.49
N ASP A 72 -9.69 -9.87 4.84
CA ASP A 72 -8.86 -10.20 3.67
C ASP A 72 -7.78 -11.24 3.99
N TRP A 73 -7.33 -11.28 5.24
CA TRP A 73 -6.33 -12.22 5.74
C TRP A 73 -6.80 -13.67 5.72
N ILE A 74 -8.10 -13.92 5.87
CA ILE A 74 -8.69 -15.28 5.88
C ILE A 74 -8.37 -16.04 4.59
N THR A 75 -8.33 -15.31 3.47
CA THR A 75 -8.06 -15.86 2.13
C THR A 75 -6.59 -15.77 1.70
N SER A 76 -5.70 -15.31 2.59
CA SER A 76 -4.29 -15.12 2.28
C SER A 76 -3.45 -16.38 2.52
N ASN A 77 -2.33 -16.49 1.80
CA ASN A 77 -1.34 -17.54 1.99
C ASN A 77 -0.73 -17.54 3.40
N TYR A 78 -0.78 -16.42 4.12
CA TYR A 78 -0.38 -16.33 5.53
C TYR A 78 -1.13 -17.35 6.40
N ASN A 79 -2.37 -17.69 6.03
CA ASN A 79 -3.19 -18.69 6.69
C ASN A 79 -3.19 -20.07 6.01
N ASN A 80 -2.50 -20.22 4.88
CA ASN A 80 -2.30 -21.52 4.23
C ASN A 80 -1.11 -22.29 4.83
N GLN A 81 -0.28 -21.63 5.65
CA GLN A 81 0.91 -22.22 6.27
C GLN A 81 0.65 -22.91 7.61
N THR A 82 -0.54 -22.77 8.21
CA THR A 82 -0.97 -23.59 9.34
C THR A 82 -1.56 -24.93 8.89
N MET A 83 -1.02 -25.49 7.80
CA MET A 83 -1.06 -26.93 7.58
C MET A 83 0.05 -27.53 8.45
N ASP A 84 -0.16 -27.53 9.77
CA ASP A 84 0.68 -28.29 10.68
C ASP A 84 0.61 -29.76 10.26
N GLU A 85 1.73 -30.31 9.81
CA GLU A 85 1.91 -31.73 9.44
C GLU A 85 1.61 -32.70 10.60
N ASN A 86 1.40 -32.21 11.83
CA ASN A 86 1.10 -33.04 13.01
C ASN A 86 -0.29 -32.82 13.62
N SER A 87 -1.18 -32.06 12.96
CA SER A 87 -2.58 -32.03 13.36
C SER A 87 -3.36 -33.04 12.53
N ASN A 88 -3.72 -34.17 13.16
CA ASN A 88 -4.75 -35.09 12.65
C ASN A 88 -6.12 -34.39 12.59
N MET A 89 -6.28 -33.37 11.75
CA MET A 89 -7.56 -32.74 11.45
C MET A 89 -7.87 -32.94 9.98
N MET A 90 -8.72 -33.94 9.78
CA MET A 90 -9.40 -34.39 8.58
C MET A 90 -9.58 -33.29 7.51
N MET A 91 -9.05 -33.57 6.33
CA MET A 91 -9.51 -32.98 5.07
C MET A 91 -11.00 -33.28 4.92
N MET A 92 -11.86 -32.31 5.27
CA MET A 92 -13.30 -32.41 5.01
C MET A 92 -13.68 -31.53 3.83
N ASN A 93 -13.86 -32.18 2.67
CA ASN A 93 -14.40 -31.60 1.44
C ASN A 93 -15.94 -31.43 1.52
N ASN A 94 -16.41 -30.72 2.55
CA ASN A 94 -17.80 -30.27 2.63
C ASN A 94 -17.85 -28.84 3.18
N LEU A 95 -18.03 -27.91 2.26
CA LEU A 95 -17.92 -26.45 2.40
C LEU A 95 -18.92 -25.82 3.39
N ALA A 96 -19.88 -26.60 3.93
CA ALA A 96 -20.97 -26.09 4.77
C ALA A 96 -20.88 -26.46 6.26
N PHE A 97 -20.02 -27.38 6.68
CA PHE A 97 -19.91 -27.80 8.11
C PHE A 97 -18.47 -27.75 8.68
N ALA A 98 -17.46 -27.47 7.84
CA ALA A 98 -16.05 -27.38 8.22
C ALA A 98 -15.55 -25.93 8.48
N GLY A 99 -16.44 -24.94 8.51
CA GLY A 99 -16.10 -23.53 8.78
C GLY A 99 -15.81 -23.21 10.25
N ASP A 100 -16.13 -24.14 11.15
CA ASP A 100 -16.14 -23.89 12.60
C ASP A 100 -14.75 -24.04 13.26
N GLN A 101 -13.97 -25.03 12.82
CA GLN A 101 -12.69 -25.39 13.46
C GLN A 101 -11.44 -24.80 12.82
N ARG A 102 -11.55 -24.07 11.71
CA ARG A 102 -10.36 -23.42 11.11
C ARG A 102 -9.94 -22.22 11.95
N VAL A 103 -8.67 -22.19 12.28
CA VAL A 103 -8.02 -21.07 12.98
C VAL A 103 -7.33 -20.19 11.94
N TYR A 104 -7.59 -18.89 12.02
CA TYR A 104 -7.00 -17.87 11.17
C TYR A 104 -6.16 -16.92 12.03
N ARG A 105 -5.09 -16.43 11.41
CA ARG A 105 -4.13 -15.48 11.94
C ARG A 105 -4.27 -14.16 11.21
N ILE A 106 -4.21 -13.08 11.96
CA ILE A 106 -4.12 -11.72 11.44
C ILE A 106 -2.84 -11.08 11.99
N PRO A 107 -2.06 -10.36 11.16
CA PRO A 107 -0.85 -9.70 11.62
C PRO A 107 -1.05 -8.76 12.80
N LYS A 108 -0.07 -8.74 13.69
CA LYS A 108 -0.04 -7.86 14.88
C LYS A 108 -0.05 -6.37 14.50
N SER A 109 0.40 -6.03 13.29
CA SER A 109 0.37 -4.69 12.72
C SER A 109 -1.04 -4.15 12.46
N CYS A 110 -2.07 -5.01 12.46
CA CYS A 110 -3.46 -4.60 12.44
C CYS A 110 -3.98 -4.10 13.80
N CYS A 111 -3.25 -4.33 14.89
CA CYS A 111 -3.59 -3.81 16.21
C CYS A 111 -3.03 -2.41 16.42
N GLN A 112 -3.70 -1.64 17.26
CA GLN A 112 -3.21 -0.37 17.76
C GLN A 112 -2.16 -0.60 18.84
N ASP A 113 -1.10 0.21 18.83
CA ASP A 113 0.08 0.01 19.67
C ASP A 113 -0.21 0.13 21.18
N TYR A 114 -1.34 0.75 21.58
CA TYR A 114 -1.72 0.92 22.99
C TYR A 114 -2.51 -0.26 23.57
N GLU A 115 -2.99 -1.20 22.74
CA GLU A 115 -3.85 -2.30 23.18
C GLU A 115 -3.06 -3.62 23.20
N GLU A 116 -2.49 -3.96 24.36
CA GLU A 116 -1.66 -5.16 24.53
C GLU A 116 -2.44 -6.47 24.28
N SER A 117 -3.76 -6.46 24.50
CA SER A 117 -4.60 -7.66 24.38
C SER A 117 -4.91 -8.06 22.93
N CYS A 118 -4.84 -7.11 21.99
CA CYS A 118 -5.26 -7.32 20.60
C CYS A 118 -4.39 -8.36 19.87
N PRO A 119 -3.04 -8.28 19.87
CA PRO A 119 -2.19 -9.22 19.15
C PRO A 119 -2.41 -10.69 19.54
N PHE A 120 -2.68 -10.96 20.81
CA PHE A 120 -2.94 -12.31 21.32
C PHE A 120 -4.28 -12.87 20.82
N ARG A 121 -5.29 -12.01 20.65
CA ARG A 121 -6.61 -12.40 20.12
C ARG A 121 -6.56 -12.71 18.63
N LEU A 122 -5.68 -12.04 17.89
CA LEU A 122 -5.54 -12.21 16.44
C LEU A 122 -4.75 -13.46 16.01
N GLU A 123 -4.05 -14.11 16.95
CA GLU A 123 -3.27 -15.31 16.67
C GLU A 123 -4.12 -16.58 16.53
N ASN A 124 -5.32 -16.58 17.12
CA ASN A 124 -6.19 -17.76 17.19
C ASN A 124 -7.67 -17.46 16.90
N ILE A 125 -7.97 -16.84 15.76
CA ILE A 125 -9.35 -16.51 15.38
C ILE A 125 -10.04 -17.75 14.81
N ARG A 126 -11.14 -18.20 15.43
CA ARG A 126 -11.94 -19.30 14.89
C ARG A 126 -12.85 -18.80 13.78
N GLY A 127 -13.18 -19.66 12.82
CA GLY A 127 -14.05 -19.30 11.71
C GLY A 127 -15.44 -18.80 12.13
N ARG A 128 -15.99 -19.29 13.25
CA ARG A 128 -17.24 -18.77 13.84
C ARG A 128 -17.14 -17.31 14.31
N ASP A 129 -15.96 -16.87 14.71
CA ASP A 129 -15.75 -15.55 15.31
C ASP A 129 -15.38 -14.48 14.27
N ILE A 130 -15.26 -14.84 12.98
CA ILE A 130 -14.96 -13.91 11.89
C ILE A 130 -15.97 -12.76 11.81
N GLN A 131 -17.25 -13.01 12.09
CA GLN A 131 -18.27 -11.97 12.07
C GLN A 131 -18.11 -10.96 13.22
N ASN A 132 -17.47 -11.39 14.32
CA ASN A 132 -17.27 -10.58 15.54
C ASN A 132 -15.88 -9.92 15.57
N LEU A 133 -15.14 -9.94 14.46
CA LEU A 133 -13.81 -9.33 14.36
C LEU A 133 -13.85 -7.84 14.75
N LYS A 134 -14.94 -7.16 14.40
CA LYS A 134 -15.14 -5.74 14.71
C LYS A 134 -15.21 -5.43 16.20
N ASP A 135 -15.55 -6.43 17.02
CA ASP A 135 -15.66 -6.29 18.48
C ASP A 135 -14.31 -6.47 19.18
N ILE A 136 -13.24 -6.80 18.43
CA ILE A 136 -11.89 -6.87 18.97
C ILE A 136 -11.42 -5.45 19.28
N ARG A 137 -11.34 -5.13 20.57
CA ARG A 137 -10.79 -3.87 21.06
C ARG A 137 -9.36 -3.71 20.53
N GLY A 138 -9.06 -2.52 20.00
CA GLY A 138 -7.75 -2.18 19.43
C GLY A 138 -7.47 -2.74 18.04
N LEU A 139 -8.39 -3.49 17.41
CA LEU A 139 -8.25 -3.90 16.01
C LEU A 139 -8.65 -2.75 15.07
N ASN A 140 -7.78 -2.45 14.11
CA ASN A 140 -8.12 -1.53 13.03
C ASN A 140 -9.07 -2.22 12.03
N ASN A 141 -10.34 -1.84 12.06
CA ASN A 141 -11.38 -2.46 11.22
C ASN A 141 -11.45 -1.86 9.80
N ASP A 142 -10.86 -0.69 9.58
CA ASP A 142 -10.86 -0.05 8.27
C ASP A 142 -9.84 -0.69 7.33
N GLY A 143 -10.24 -0.95 6.10
CA GLY A 143 -9.34 -1.36 5.03
C GLY A 143 -8.30 -0.30 4.70
N CYS A 144 -7.06 -0.74 4.44
CA CYS A 144 -5.99 0.18 4.05
C CYS A 144 -6.26 0.89 2.72
N MET A 145 -7.04 0.27 1.83
CA MET A 145 -7.49 0.93 0.61
C MET A 145 -8.34 2.15 0.94
N ASN A 146 -9.32 2.01 1.86
CA ASN A 146 -10.22 3.10 2.28
C ASN A 146 -9.42 4.26 2.91
N LYS A 147 -8.54 3.97 3.88
CA LYS A 147 -7.68 4.98 4.50
C LYS A 147 -6.76 5.68 3.51
N PHE A 148 -6.23 4.93 2.53
CA PHE A 148 -5.42 5.51 1.47
C PHE A 148 -6.24 6.43 0.56
N GLU A 149 -7.49 6.07 0.24
CA GLU A 149 -8.38 6.96 -0.51
C GLU A 149 -8.67 8.24 0.26
N ASP A 150 -8.90 8.13 1.56
CA ASP A 150 -9.17 9.27 2.43
C ASP A 150 -7.94 10.17 2.56
N PHE A 151 -6.76 9.58 2.70
CA PHE A 151 -5.49 10.30 2.68
C PHE A 151 -5.33 11.07 1.36
N ILE A 152 -5.55 10.42 0.22
CA ILE A 152 -5.52 11.10 -1.08
C ILE A 152 -6.60 12.18 -1.13
N ARG A 153 -7.85 11.93 -0.74
CA ARG A 153 -8.92 12.93 -0.83
C ARG A 153 -8.67 14.15 0.06
N HIS A 154 -8.13 13.97 1.27
CA HIS A 154 -7.80 15.07 2.18
C HIS A 154 -6.50 15.79 1.80
N LYS A 155 -5.54 15.10 1.18
CA LYS A 155 -4.21 15.66 0.86
C LYS A 155 -3.95 15.83 -0.64
N GLN A 156 -4.93 15.58 -1.51
CA GLN A 156 -4.78 15.69 -2.97
C GLN A 156 -4.33 17.08 -3.39
N LEU A 157 -4.84 18.12 -2.74
CA LEU A 157 -4.45 19.50 -3.03
C LEU A 157 -2.95 19.71 -2.74
N PHE A 158 -2.45 19.13 -1.63
CA PHE A 158 -1.02 19.16 -1.32
C PHE A 158 -0.18 18.40 -2.34
N ILE A 159 -0.63 17.21 -2.76
CA ILE A 159 0.05 16.40 -3.80
C ILE A 159 0.10 17.15 -5.13
N ILE A 160 -1.01 17.78 -5.53
CA ILE A 160 -1.09 18.58 -6.76
C ILE A 160 -0.16 19.80 -6.67
N ILE A 161 -0.17 20.53 -5.55
CA ILE A 161 0.74 21.67 -5.33
C ILE A 161 2.20 21.22 -5.41
N ALA A 162 2.57 20.12 -4.76
CA ALA A 162 3.92 19.59 -4.82
C ALA A 162 4.34 19.26 -6.27
N GLY A 163 3.43 18.68 -7.06
CA GLY A 163 3.64 18.41 -8.48
C GLY A 163 3.85 19.70 -9.30
N VAL A 164 3.02 20.73 -9.07
CA VAL A 164 3.15 22.03 -9.76
C VAL A 164 4.46 22.72 -9.40
N ILE A 165 4.87 22.71 -8.13
CA ILE A 165 6.15 23.27 -7.68
C ILE A 165 7.33 22.56 -8.37
N LEU A 166 7.29 21.23 -8.46
CA LEU A 166 8.34 20.45 -9.10
C LEU A 166 8.48 20.82 -10.58
N VAL A 167 7.37 20.95 -11.32
CA VAL A 167 7.38 21.42 -12.71
C VAL A 167 7.91 22.86 -12.81
N GLY A 168 7.50 23.75 -11.90
CA GLY A 168 7.97 25.13 -11.85
C GLY A 168 9.48 25.25 -11.66
N VAL A 169 10.05 24.47 -10.73
CA VAL A 169 11.51 24.42 -10.50
C VAL A 169 12.25 23.95 -11.75
N GLN A 170 11.72 22.95 -12.46
CA GLN A 170 12.34 22.48 -13.71
C GLN A 170 12.32 23.55 -14.82
N VAL A 171 11.23 24.32 -14.92
CA VAL A 171 11.15 25.44 -15.87
C VAL A 171 12.17 26.53 -15.52
N LEU A 172 12.33 26.88 -14.23
CA LEU A 172 13.35 27.84 -13.80
C LEU A 172 14.78 27.34 -14.10
N ALA A 173 15.06 26.06 -13.87
CA ALA A 173 16.34 25.44 -14.21
C ALA A 173 16.64 25.51 -15.72
N LEU A 174 15.62 25.32 -16.57
CA LEU A 174 15.75 25.49 -18.02
C LEU A 174 16.09 26.94 -18.38
N ILE A 175 15.36 27.92 -17.83
CA ILE A 175 15.61 29.34 -18.08
C ILE A 175 17.05 29.71 -17.74
N PHE A 176 17.53 29.34 -16.54
CA PHE A 176 18.91 29.62 -16.14
C PHE A 176 19.94 28.91 -17.01
N SER A 177 19.66 27.69 -17.46
CA SER A 177 20.55 26.97 -18.37
C SER A 177 20.68 27.66 -19.72
N PHE A 178 19.57 28.16 -20.27
CA PHE A 178 19.59 28.93 -21.51
C PHE A 178 20.32 30.26 -21.33
N CYS A 179 20.08 30.99 -20.23
CA CYS A 179 20.80 32.23 -19.94
C CYS A 179 22.31 32.01 -19.82
N LEU A 180 22.74 30.95 -19.13
CA LEU A 180 24.16 30.60 -18.99
C LEU A 180 24.78 30.18 -20.33
N PHE A 181 24.07 29.38 -21.12
CA PHE A 181 24.53 28.97 -22.46
C PHE A 181 24.73 30.17 -23.39
N CYS A 182 23.77 31.11 -23.42
CA CYS A 182 23.90 32.34 -24.22
C CYS A 182 25.01 33.27 -23.69
N ALA A 183 25.28 33.26 -22.38
CA ALA A 183 26.34 34.07 -21.79
C ALA A 183 27.74 33.54 -22.14
N ILE A 184 27.94 32.22 -22.09
CA ILE A 184 29.23 31.60 -22.41
C ILE A 184 29.52 31.65 -23.92
N SER A 185 28.52 31.41 -24.77
CA SER A 185 28.72 31.50 -26.23
C SER A 185 29.17 32.90 -26.66
N ARG A 186 28.68 33.94 -25.97
CA ARG A 186 29.09 35.34 -26.25
C ARG A 186 30.51 35.67 -25.77
N GLN A 187 31.10 34.86 -24.88
CA GLN A 187 32.50 35.03 -24.47
C GLN A 187 33.46 34.41 -25.48
N ASP A 188 33.08 33.29 -26.11
CA ASP A 188 33.91 32.61 -27.11
C ASP A 188 34.05 33.40 -28.43
N ASP A 189 33.11 34.30 -28.73
CA ASP A 189 33.11 35.17 -29.93
C ASP A 189 34.01 36.42 -29.79
N LYS A 190 34.68 36.63 -28.65
CA LYS A 190 35.56 37.79 -28.37
C LYS A 190 37.03 37.38 -28.27
#